data_AF-A0A9P7YH00-F1
#
_entry.id   AF-A0A9P7YH00-F1
#
_cell.length_a   1.000
_cell.length_b   1.000
_cell.length_c   1.000
_cell.angle_alpha   90.00
_cell.angle_beta   90.00
_cell.angle_gamma   90.00
#
_symmetry.space_group_name_H-M   'P 1'
#
loop_
_entity.id
_entity.type
_entity.pdbx_description
1 polymer ?
#
loop_
_entity_poly.entity_id
_entity_poly.type
_entity_poly.pdbx_seq_one_letter_code
_entity_poly.pdbx_strand_id
1 'polypeptide(L)'
;MAQAVQKTEMEGVETSEGADENPPLFTDEEQRILDLYERMEELQLDIALLRSQGTLSQEEADDVSDQDVKTAQQELLQAKSTYQLRNDIVESVLVANPILKAVHLGEGASEIEQDLLPLLTQRDEWSVRLTDLSFKVLTTKQDLLRVETEHIATTRRNAEFAGQMQRLAKDADTQRRDHIPRKAQRQLDELDSDVKYSQRRWRMMKGVAGGTIVGSGIDWARDTGLLGIVLDDEA
;
A
#
# COMPACT_ATOMS: atom_id res chain seq x y z
N MET A 1 -11.41 -36.74 54.27
CA MET A 1 -11.75 -36.97 52.85
C MET A 1 -13.22 -36.66 52.65
N ALA A 2 -13.53 -35.49 52.12
CA ALA A 2 -14.80 -35.10 51.53
C ALA A 2 -14.53 -33.82 50.72
N GLN A 3 -14.88 -33.84 49.43
CA GLN A 3 -14.79 -32.70 48.52
C GLN A 3 -15.81 -31.62 48.89
N ALA A 4 -15.42 -30.36 48.71
CA ALA A 4 -16.36 -29.30 48.38
C ALA A 4 -15.63 -28.32 47.45
N VAL A 5 -16.05 -28.33 46.19
CA VAL A 5 -15.66 -27.39 45.14
C VAL A 5 -16.17 -26.02 45.55
N GLN A 6 -15.25 -25.08 45.79
CA GLN A 6 -15.58 -23.67 45.99
C GLN A 6 -15.69 -22.98 44.64
N LYS A 7 -16.85 -22.37 44.45
CA LYS A 7 -17.27 -21.51 43.36
C LYS A 7 -16.63 -20.15 43.59
N THR A 8 -15.56 -19.83 42.87
CA THR A 8 -14.96 -18.49 42.90
C THR A 8 -15.70 -17.62 41.89
N GLU A 9 -16.46 -16.69 42.43
CA GLU A 9 -17.09 -15.59 41.72
C GLU A 9 -15.99 -14.72 41.08
N MET A 10 -16.16 -14.41 39.80
CA MET A 10 -15.29 -13.48 39.06
C MET A 10 -15.67 -12.06 39.49
N GLU A 11 -14.89 -11.53 40.41
CA GLU A 11 -14.91 -10.16 40.91
C GLU A 11 -14.09 -9.27 39.97
N GLY A 12 -14.63 -8.10 39.63
CA GLY A 12 -13.86 -6.93 39.20
C GLY A 12 -13.42 -6.86 37.74
N VAL A 13 -14.36 -6.60 36.81
CA VAL A 13 -14.01 -5.79 35.62
C VAL A 13 -14.06 -4.34 36.07
N GLU A 14 -12.95 -3.86 36.63
CA GLU A 14 -12.72 -2.43 36.78
C GLU A 14 -12.50 -1.86 35.37
N THR A 15 -13.54 -1.23 34.85
CA THR A 15 -13.47 -0.31 33.73
C THR A 15 -12.58 0.86 34.15
N SER A 16 -11.29 0.77 33.84
CA SER A 16 -10.38 1.89 33.82
C SER A 16 -10.84 2.88 32.75
N GLU A 17 -11.78 3.75 33.11
CA GLU A 17 -11.98 5.06 32.48
C GLU A 17 -10.69 5.88 32.75
N GLY A 18 -9.67 5.63 31.92
CA GLY A 18 -8.51 6.50 31.80
C GLY A 18 -8.98 7.77 31.11
N ALA A 19 -9.23 8.80 31.91
CA ALA A 19 -9.47 10.16 31.48
C ALA A 19 -8.42 10.57 30.43
N ASP A 20 -8.87 11.24 29.38
CA ASP A 20 -8.04 11.86 28.34
C ASP A 20 -6.84 12.62 28.96
N GLU A 21 -5.65 12.00 28.92
CA GLU A 21 -4.38 12.61 29.33
C GLU A 21 -3.80 13.52 28.23
N ASN A 22 -4.64 14.26 27.52
CA ASN A 22 -4.19 15.33 26.64
C ASN A 22 -4.82 16.64 27.12
N PRO A 23 -4.07 17.53 27.79
CA PRO A 23 -4.58 18.86 28.03
C PRO A 23 -4.97 19.49 26.68
N PRO A 24 -6.08 20.23 26.62
CA PRO A 24 -6.50 20.88 25.39
C PRO A 24 -5.34 21.72 24.85
N LEU A 25 -4.97 21.47 23.59
CA LEU A 25 -3.82 22.09 22.91
C LEU A 25 -3.89 23.62 22.86
N PHE A 26 -5.08 24.18 23.08
CA PHE A 26 -5.39 25.59 23.03
C PHE A 26 -6.18 25.98 24.28
N THR A 27 -5.86 27.13 24.84
CA THR A 27 -6.68 27.79 25.85
C THR A 27 -8.05 28.17 25.30
N ASP A 28 -9.06 28.33 26.17
CA ASP A 28 -10.43 28.70 25.76
C ASP A 28 -10.45 30.01 24.94
N GLU A 29 -9.52 30.92 25.20
CA GLU A 29 -9.36 32.16 24.44
C GLU A 29 -8.80 31.91 23.03
N GLU A 30 -7.81 31.03 22.89
CA GLU A 30 -7.23 30.66 21.59
C GLU A 30 -8.24 29.91 20.72
N GLN A 31 -9.02 28.99 21.30
CA GLN A 31 -10.12 28.33 20.58
C GLN A 31 -11.14 29.34 20.07
N ARG A 32 -11.52 30.31 20.92
CA ARG A 32 -12.46 31.37 20.53
C ARG A 32 -11.91 32.26 19.40
N ILE A 33 -10.61 32.52 19.38
CA ILE A 33 -9.97 33.28 18.31
C ILE A 33 -10.02 32.49 17.00
N LEU A 34 -9.76 31.18 17.04
CA LEU A 34 -9.84 30.31 15.87
C LEU A 34 -11.27 30.23 15.32
N ASP A 35 -12.27 30.06 16.18
CA ASP A 35 -13.69 30.04 15.78
C ASP A 35 -14.11 31.37 15.12
N LEU A 36 -13.62 32.50 15.65
CA LEU A 36 -13.88 33.81 15.07
C LEU A 36 -13.20 33.99 13.71
N TYR A 37 -12.00 33.44 13.53
CA TYR A 37 -11.29 33.45 12.26
C TYR A 37 -12.03 32.61 11.21
N GLU A 38 -12.45 31.39 11.56
CA GLU A 38 -13.20 30.51 10.66
C GLU A 38 -14.54 31.15 10.25
N ARG A 39 -15.25 31.77 11.22
CA ARG A 39 -16.48 32.50 10.92
C ARG A 39 -16.26 33.71 10.02
N MET A 40 -15.12 34.38 10.15
CA MET A 40 -14.77 35.51 9.29
C MET A 40 -14.49 35.05 7.86
N GLU A 41 -13.77 33.94 7.66
CA GLU A 41 -13.55 33.36 6.34
C GLU A 41 -14.86 32.92 5.68
N GLU A 42 -15.76 32.29 6.43
CA GLU A 42 -17.09 31.89 5.96
C GLU A 42 -17.90 33.10 5.47
N LEU A 43 -17.94 34.18 6.27
CA LEU A 43 -18.64 35.41 5.88
C LEU A 43 -18.03 36.08 4.65
N GLN A 44 -16.70 36.05 4.49
CA GLN A 44 -16.05 36.58 3.29
C GLN A 44 -16.43 35.78 2.04
N LEU A 45 -16.55 34.45 2.18
CA LEU A 45 -16.97 33.57 1.10
C LEU A 45 -18.44 33.78 0.73
N ASP A 46 -19.32 33.94 1.73
CA ASP A 46 -20.74 34.28 1.52
C ASP A 46 -20.90 35.62 0.81
N ILE A 47 -20.15 36.65 1.21
CA ILE A 47 -20.15 37.96 0.55
C ILE A 47 -19.68 37.82 -0.91
N ALA A 48 -18.64 37.04 -1.18
CA ALA A 48 -18.16 36.80 -2.55
C ALA A 48 -19.20 36.07 -3.39
N LEU A 49 -19.90 35.08 -2.83
CA LEU A 49 -21.00 34.36 -3.47
C LEU A 49 -22.16 35.30 -3.79
N LEU A 50 -22.63 36.10 -2.83
CA LEU A 50 -23.73 37.05 -3.01
C LEU A 50 -23.42 38.13 -4.04
N ARG A 51 -22.16 38.60 -4.09
CA ARG A 51 -21.66 39.49 -5.14
C ARG A 51 -21.66 38.82 -6.51
N SER A 52 -21.19 37.58 -6.61
CA SER A 52 -21.20 36.82 -7.88
C SER A 52 -22.60 36.52 -8.41
N GLN A 53 -23.57 36.34 -7.51
CA GLN A 53 -24.98 36.11 -7.84
C GLN A 53 -25.71 37.40 -8.22
N GLY A 54 -25.03 38.56 -8.21
CA GLY A 54 -25.60 39.85 -8.58
C GLY A 54 -26.59 40.43 -7.56
N THR A 55 -26.74 39.79 -6.39
CA THR A 55 -27.68 40.24 -5.34
C THR A 55 -27.20 41.50 -4.61
N LEU A 56 -25.89 41.78 -4.66
CA LEU A 56 -25.25 42.92 -3.99
C LEU A 56 -24.60 43.95 -4.94
N SER A 57 -24.64 43.72 -6.26
CA SER A 57 -24.00 44.60 -7.24
C SER A 57 -24.98 44.97 -8.35
N GLN A 58 -25.57 46.15 -8.22
CA GLN A 58 -26.22 46.88 -9.30
C GLN A 58 -25.45 48.19 -9.48
N GLU A 59 -24.19 48.08 -9.93
CA GLU A 59 -23.46 49.21 -10.48
C GLU A 59 -23.64 49.17 -12.00
N GLU A 60 -23.98 50.32 -12.57
CA GLU A 60 -24.33 50.51 -13.96
C GLU A 60 -23.23 49.95 -14.87
N ALA A 61 -23.64 49.17 -15.87
CA ALA A 61 -22.74 48.67 -16.91
C ALA A 61 -22.25 49.85 -17.75
N ASP A 62 -21.13 50.44 -17.35
CA ASP A 62 -20.29 51.20 -18.27
C ASP A 62 -19.89 50.28 -19.44
N ASP A 63 -19.72 50.85 -20.63
CA ASP A 63 -19.39 50.12 -21.86
C ASP A 63 -17.92 49.61 -21.75
N VAL A 64 -17.73 48.51 -21.01
CA VAL A 64 -16.41 47.93 -20.71
C VAL A 64 -15.79 47.42 -22.01
N SER A 65 -14.66 47.99 -22.41
CA SER A 65 -13.96 47.51 -23.60
C SER A 65 -13.23 46.19 -23.32
N ASP A 66 -13.00 45.39 -24.36
CA ASP A 66 -12.18 44.16 -24.28
C ASP A 66 -10.75 44.42 -23.75
N GLN A 67 -10.25 45.66 -23.86
CA GLN A 67 -8.96 46.05 -23.30
C GLN A 67 -9.03 46.23 -21.79
N ASP A 68 -10.11 46.80 -21.26
CA ASP A 68 -10.33 47.00 -19.82
C ASP A 68 -10.55 45.67 -19.10
N VAL A 69 -11.21 44.70 -19.77
CA VAL A 69 -11.32 43.33 -19.25
C VAL A 69 -9.95 42.66 -19.17
N LYS A 70 -9.09 42.83 -20.18
CA LYS A 70 -7.75 42.24 -20.20
C LYS A 70 -6.83 42.85 -19.13
N THR A 71 -6.87 44.16 -18.94
CA THR A 71 -6.10 44.82 -17.88
C THR A 71 -6.59 44.39 -16.51
N ALA A 72 -7.91 44.37 -16.28
CA ALA A 72 -8.50 43.89 -15.02
C ALA A 72 -8.17 42.41 -14.73
N GLN A 73 -8.17 41.54 -15.75
CA GLN A 73 -7.74 40.15 -15.59
C GLN A 73 -6.27 40.05 -15.20
N GLN A 74 -5.40 40.85 -15.82
CA GLN A 74 -3.98 40.86 -15.51
C GLN A 74 -3.72 41.39 -14.10
N GLU A 75 -4.42 42.45 -13.69
CA GLU A 75 -4.38 42.99 -12.33
C GLU A 75 -4.89 42.00 -11.29
N LEU A 76 -5.98 41.27 -11.59
CA LEU A 76 -6.49 40.21 -10.71
C LEU A 76 -5.50 39.06 -10.56
N LEU A 77 -4.88 38.61 -11.66
CA LEU A 77 -3.85 37.57 -11.61
C LEU A 77 -2.63 38.04 -10.81
N GLN A 78 -2.22 39.29 -10.97
CA GLN A 78 -1.12 39.88 -10.22
C GLN A 78 -1.46 40.03 -8.74
N ALA A 79 -2.68 40.46 -8.41
CA ALA A 79 -3.15 40.55 -7.03
C ALA A 79 -3.22 39.16 -6.38
N LYS A 80 -3.71 38.15 -7.10
CA LYS A 80 -3.77 36.76 -6.63
C LYS A 80 -2.39 36.18 -6.37
N SER A 81 -1.45 36.34 -7.31
CA SER A 81 -0.08 35.84 -7.11
C SER A 81 0.64 36.57 -5.98
N THR A 82 0.43 37.88 -5.84
CA THR A 82 1.00 38.68 -4.75
C THR A 82 0.42 38.26 -3.39
N TYR A 83 -0.88 37.99 -3.33
CA TYR A 83 -1.55 37.49 -2.13
C TYR A 83 -1.04 36.10 -1.74
N GLN A 84 -0.95 35.17 -2.70
CA GLN A 84 -0.39 33.83 -2.47
C GLN A 84 1.05 33.92 -1.95
N LEU A 85 1.91 34.70 -2.62
CA LEU A 85 3.29 34.89 -2.18
C LEU A 85 3.36 35.48 -0.77
N ARG A 86 2.51 36.45 -0.44
CA ARG A 86 2.44 37.02 0.91
C ARG A 86 2.04 35.96 1.92
N ASN A 87 1.05 35.13 1.61
CA ASN A 87 0.62 34.05 2.48
C ASN A 87 1.74 33.03 2.70
N ASP A 88 2.40 32.58 1.63
CA ASP A 88 3.53 31.64 1.69
C ASP A 88 4.69 32.21 2.51
N ILE A 89 4.99 33.52 2.38
CA ILE A 89 6.00 34.19 3.19
C ILE A 89 5.59 34.22 4.65
N VAL A 90 4.35 34.59 4.96
CA VAL A 90 3.84 34.64 6.33
C VAL A 90 3.88 33.25 6.96
N GLU A 91 3.41 32.23 6.27
CA GLU A 91 3.45 30.84 6.72
C GLU A 91 4.89 30.36 6.96
N SER A 92 5.79 30.62 6.00
CA SER A 92 7.21 30.27 6.13
C SER A 92 7.87 30.96 7.33
N VAL A 93 7.57 32.24 7.59
CA VAL A 93 8.09 32.95 8.76
C VAL A 93 7.50 32.40 10.06
N LEU A 94 6.20 32.11 10.09
CA LEU A 94 5.52 31.55 11.26
C LEU A 94 6.02 30.15 11.62
N VAL A 95 6.41 29.33 10.64
CA VAL A 95 6.94 27.99 10.88
C VAL A 95 8.45 28.02 11.15
N ALA A 96 9.23 28.74 10.34
CA ALA A 96 10.69 28.67 10.39
C ALA A 96 11.28 29.46 11.57
N ASN A 97 10.71 30.61 11.94
CA ASN A 97 11.27 31.45 12.99
C ASN A 97 11.27 30.78 14.38
N PRO A 98 10.16 30.13 14.83
CA PRO A 98 10.17 29.35 16.06
C PRO A 98 11.18 28.20 16.04
N ILE A 99 11.32 27.49 14.92
CA ILE A 99 12.29 26.39 14.77
C ILE A 99 13.72 26.91 14.89
N LEU A 100 14.06 28.01 14.21
CA LEU A 100 15.39 28.62 14.27
C LEU A 100 15.72 29.09 15.69
N LYS A 101 14.77 29.72 16.37
CA LYS A 101 14.97 30.15 17.76
C LYS A 101 15.07 28.98 18.74
N ALA A 102 14.27 27.92 18.54
CA ALA A 102 14.32 26.70 19.34
C ALA A 102 15.71 26.03 19.28
N VAL A 103 16.28 25.96 18.08
CA VAL A 103 17.60 25.33 17.85
C VAL A 103 18.75 26.23 18.30
N HIS A 104 18.65 27.53 18.10
CA HIS A 104 19.76 28.47 18.36
C HIS A 104 19.71 29.14 19.73
N LEU A 105 18.69 28.87 20.55
CA LEU A 105 18.50 29.48 21.88
C LEU A 105 18.75 30.99 21.86
N GLY A 106 18.19 31.68 20.86
CA GLY A 106 18.42 33.12 20.68
C GLY A 106 17.99 33.91 21.93
N GLU A 107 18.62 35.05 22.18
CA GLU A 107 18.39 35.93 23.35
C GLU A 107 16.95 36.53 23.46
N GLY A 108 15.97 35.97 22.76
CA GLY A 108 14.54 36.29 22.84
C GLY A 108 13.64 35.11 22.48
N ALA A 109 14.09 33.88 22.73
CA ALA A 109 13.26 32.68 22.56
C ALA A 109 12.20 32.62 23.67
N SER A 110 10.93 32.57 23.29
CA SER A 110 9.81 32.32 24.21
C SER A 110 9.97 30.94 24.87
N GLU A 111 9.45 30.74 26.08
CA GLU A 111 9.49 29.43 26.77
C GLU A 111 8.89 28.33 25.89
N ILE A 112 7.80 28.64 25.18
CA ILE A 112 7.14 27.73 24.21
C ILE A 112 8.08 27.39 23.04
N GLU A 113 8.90 28.34 22.57
CA GLU A 113 9.86 28.09 21.49
C GLU A 113 11.01 27.18 21.98
N GLN A 114 11.38 27.25 23.26
CA GLN A 114 12.41 26.37 23.84
C GLN A 114 11.91 24.93 24.00
N ASP A 115 10.64 24.76 24.36
CA ASP A 115 9.99 23.44 24.49
C ASP A 115 9.88 22.67 23.16
N LEU A 116 10.03 23.34 22.02
CA LEU A 116 10.05 22.68 20.71
C LEU A 116 11.31 21.84 20.46
N LEU A 117 12.43 22.15 21.11
CA LEU A 117 13.70 21.48 20.87
C LEU A 117 13.67 19.94 21.05
N PRO A 118 13.12 19.37 22.15
CA PRO A 118 13.00 17.92 22.29
C PRO A 118 12.12 17.28 21.21
N LEU A 119 11.03 17.96 20.81
CA LEU A 119 10.14 17.47 19.75
C LEU A 119 10.82 17.47 18.38
N LEU A 120 11.59 18.52 18.07
CA LEU A 120 12.39 18.62 16.85
C LEU A 120 13.48 17.53 16.82
N THR A 121 14.15 17.29 17.95
CA THR A 121 15.17 16.24 18.05
C THR A 121 14.56 14.85 17.79
N GLN A 122 13.41 14.56 18.40
CA GLN A 122 12.69 13.32 18.14
C GLN A 122 12.29 13.21 16.66
N ARG A 123 11.70 14.26 16.08
CA ARG A 123 11.34 14.29 14.65
C ARG A 123 12.55 13.99 13.76
N ASP A 124 13.70 14.59 14.05
CA ASP A 124 14.91 14.42 13.26
C ASP A 124 15.44 12.97 13.39
N GLU A 125 15.41 12.39 14.58
CA GLU A 125 15.72 10.96 14.78
C GLU A 125 14.79 10.05 13.98
N TRP A 126 13.48 10.28 14.04
CA TRP A 126 12.49 9.51 13.27
C TRP A 126 12.69 9.68 11.77
N SER A 127 13.04 10.88 11.32
CA SER A 127 13.30 11.18 9.91
C SER A 127 14.52 10.41 9.42
N VAL A 128 15.61 10.39 10.19
CA VAL A 128 16.80 9.58 9.88
C VAL A 128 16.44 8.10 9.82
N ARG A 129 15.75 7.56 10.84
CA ARG A 129 15.31 6.15 10.85
C ARG A 129 14.41 5.81 9.66
N LEU A 130 13.51 6.71 9.27
CA LEU A 130 12.62 6.54 8.12
C LEU A 130 13.40 6.49 6.81
N THR A 131 14.40 7.37 6.65
CA THR A 131 15.27 7.35 5.46
C THR A 131 16.09 6.08 5.36
N ASP A 132 16.64 5.59 6.48
CA ASP A 132 17.37 4.32 6.54
C ASP A 132 16.48 3.12 6.19
N LEU A 133 15.26 3.08 6.73
CA LEU A 133 14.29 2.03 6.42
C LEU A 133 13.88 2.09 4.95
N SER A 134 13.62 3.27 4.43
CA SER A 134 13.27 3.47 3.02
C SER A 134 14.40 3.03 2.09
N PHE A 135 15.66 3.32 2.45
CA PHE A 135 16.82 2.83 1.73
C PHE A 135 16.90 1.29 1.76
N LYS A 136 16.74 0.66 2.94
CA LYS A 136 16.71 -0.81 3.07
C LYS A 136 15.59 -1.45 2.26
N VAL A 137 14.41 -0.85 2.23
CA VAL A 137 13.28 -1.32 1.41
C VAL A 137 13.62 -1.23 -0.07
N LEU A 138 14.23 -0.14 -0.51
CA LEU A 138 14.63 0.03 -1.90
C LEU A 138 15.70 -1.00 -2.31
N THR A 139 16.72 -1.21 -1.48
CA THR A 139 17.80 -2.16 -1.76
C THR A 139 17.27 -3.60 -1.79
N THR A 140 16.44 -3.99 -0.83
CA THR A 140 15.83 -5.33 -0.81
C THR A 140 14.93 -5.58 -2.00
N LYS A 141 14.18 -4.57 -2.44
CA LYS A 141 13.37 -4.65 -3.66
C LYS A 141 14.24 -4.81 -4.91
N GLN A 142 15.35 -4.09 -5.01
CA GLN A 142 16.31 -4.23 -6.11
C GLN A 142 16.95 -5.62 -6.14
N ASP A 143 17.34 -6.15 -4.98
CA ASP A 143 17.87 -7.51 -4.86
C ASP A 143 16.84 -8.57 -5.25
N LEU A 144 15.58 -8.41 -4.82
CA LEU A 144 14.50 -9.31 -5.21
C LEU A 144 14.31 -9.32 -6.73
N LEU A 145 14.27 -8.15 -7.37
CA LEU A 145 14.13 -8.04 -8.82
C LEU A 145 15.31 -8.72 -9.54
N ARG A 146 16.54 -8.55 -9.03
CA ARG A 146 17.72 -9.23 -9.58
C ARG A 146 17.56 -10.75 -9.49
N VAL A 147 17.23 -11.28 -8.33
CA VAL A 147 17.01 -12.72 -8.13
C VAL A 147 15.88 -13.25 -9.02
N GLU A 148 14.79 -12.49 -9.17
CA GLU A 148 13.68 -12.86 -10.04
C GLU A 148 14.10 -12.95 -11.51
N THR A 149 14.90 -11.98 -12.00
CA THR A 149 15.43 -12.04 -13.37
C THR A 149 16.37 -13.24 -13.59
N GLU A 150 17.22 -13.55 -12.60
CA GLU A 150 18.10 -14.73 -12.63
C GLU A 150 17.29 -16.04 -12.59
N HIS A 151 16.21 -16.07 -11.80
CA HIS A 151 15.29 -17.20 -11.71
C HIS A 151 14.56 -17.44 -13.03
N ILE A 152 14.03 -16.39 -13.67
CA ILE A 152 13.38 -16.48 -14.99
C ILE A 152 14.37 -17.02 -16.04
N ALA A 153 15.60 -16.49 -16.06
CA ALA A 153 16.63 -16.94 -16.99
C ALA A 153 17.00 -18.42 -16.77
N THR A 154 17.12 -18.85 -15.52
CA THR A 154 17.46 -20.23 -15.15
C THR A 154 16.32 -21.19 -15.46
N THR A 155 15.08 -20.82 -15.14
CA THR A 155 13.87 -21.60 -15.46
C THR A 155 13.74 -21.81 -16.97
N ARG A 156 14.00 -20.77 -17.76
CA ARG A 156 14.01 -20.89 -19.22
C ARG A 156 15.07 -21.87 -19.71
N ARG A 157 16.31 -21.79 -19.20
CA ARG A 157 17.38 -22.75 -19.55
C ARG A 157 17.03 -24.17 -19.14
N ASN A 158 16.45 -24.36 -17.95
CA ASN A 158 16.00 -25.67 -17.49
C ASN A 158 14.91 -26.25 -18.40
N ALA A 159 13.95 -25.44 -18.84
CA ALA A 159 12.93 -25.85 -19.80
C ALA A 159 13.55 -26.22 -21.18
N GLU A 160 14.54 -25.45 -21.65
CA GLU A 160 15.27 -25.74 -22.88
C GLU A 160 16.04 -27.07 -22.77
N PHE A 161 16.74 -27.32 -21.65
CA PHE A 161 17.45 -28.57 -21.41
C PHE A 161 16.51 -29.76 -21.24
N ALA A 162 15.40 -29.62 -20.52
CA ALA A 162 14.38 -30.65 -20.42
C ALA A 162 13.81 -31.00 -21.81
N GLY A 163 13.57 -29.99 -22.65
CA GLY A 163 13.16 -30.17 -24.04
C GLY A 163 14.20 -30.92 -24.89
N GLN A 164 15.50 -30.62 -24.71
CA GLN A 164 16.59 -31.34 -25.38
C GLN A 164 16.69 -32.78 -24.89
N MET A 165 16.62 -33.02 -23.57
CA MET A 165 16.62 -34.36 -23.00
C MET A 165 15.45 -35.19 -23.51
N GLN A 166 14.24 -34.61 -23.62
CA GLN A 166 13.09 -35.31 -24.16
C GLN A 166 13.28 -35.68 -25.64
N ARG A 167 13.90 -34.81 -26.44
CA ARG A 167 14.24 -35.13 -27.84
C ARG A 167 15.26 -36.25 -27.92
N LEU A 168 16.35 -36.16 -27.17
CA LEU A 168 17.38 -37.20 -27.12
C LEU A 168 16.84 -38.54 -26.62
N ALA A 169 15.94 -38.52 -25.62
CA ALA A 169 15.27 -39.73 -25.14
C ALA A 169 14.39 -40.35 -26.24
N LYS A 170 13.64 -39.53 -26.99
CA LYS A 170 12.85 -40.00 -28.14
C LYS A 170 13.75 -40.58 -29.24
N ASP A 171 14.85 -39.92 -29.57
CA ASP A 171 15.80 -40.39 -30.58
C ASP A 171 16.50 -41.70 -30.15
N ALA A 172 16.80 -41.85 -28.86
CA ALA A 172 17.33 -43.09 -28.31
C ALA A 172 16.27 -44.22 -28.33
N ASP A 173 15.02 -43.91 -28.04
CA ASP A 173 13.91 -44.87 -28.10
C ASP A 173 13.60 -45.31 -29.53
N THR A 174 13.65 -44.41 -30.52
CA THR A 174 13.48 -44.77 -31.93
C THR A 174 14.62 -45.66 -32.43
N GLN A 175 15.87 -45.31 -32.11
CA GLN A 175 17.03 -46.17 -32.44
C GLN A 175 16.93 -47.55 -31.78
N ARG A 176 16.50 -47.64 -30.51
CA ARG A 176 16.25 -48.92 -29.84
C ARG A 176 15.14 -49.70 -30.54
N ARG A 177 14.04 -49.05 -30.91
CA ARG A 177 12.92 -49.67 -31.63
C ARG A 177 13.36 -50.24 -32.98
N ASP A 178 14.23 -49.56 -33.73
CA ASP A 178 14.73 -50.03 -35.03
C ASP A 178 15.51 -51.35 -34.96
N HIS A 179 16.10 -51.67 -33.80
CA HIS A 179 16.86 -52.91 -33.58
C HIS A 179 15.98 -54.09 -33.08
N ILE A 180 14.68 -53.86 -32.83
CA ILE A 180 13.74 -54.86 -32.30
C ILE A 180 12.97 -55.54 -33.45
N PRO A 181 12.75 -56.88 -33.43
CA PRO A 181 11.95 -57.56 -34.45
C PRO A 181 10.50 -57.04 -34.51
N ARG A 182 9.94 -56.90 -35.72
CA ARG A 182 8.61 -56.29 -35.99
C ARG A 182 7.44 -56.85 -35.16
N LYS A 183 7.50 -58.11 -34.74
CA LYS A 183 6.46 -58.72 -33.88
C LYS A 183 6.49 -58.17 -32.45
N ALA A 184 7.68 -57.94 -31.90
CA ALA A 184 7.86 -57.37 -30.57
C ALA A 184 7.60 -55.85 -30.56
N GLN A 185 7.86 -55.14 -31.65
CA GLN A 185 7.47 -53.73 -31.81
C GLN A 185 5.95 -53.53 -31.67
N ARG A 186 5.14 -54.37 -32.33
CA ARG A 186 3.67 -54.27 -32.25
C ARG A 186 3.14 -54.49 -30.82
N GLN A 187 3.73 -55.43 -30.09
CA GLN A 187 3.36 -55.68 -28.69
C GLN A 187 3.74 -54.50 -27.79
N LEU A 188 4.91 -53.88 -28.03
CA LEU A 188 5.33 -52.68 -27.31
C LEU A 188 4.42 -51.47 -27.59
N ASP A 189 3.98 -51.28 -28.84
CA ASP A 189 3.07 -50.19 -29.19
C ASP A 189 1.68 -50.38 -28.57
N GLU A 190 1.18 -51.62 -28.50
CA GLU A 190 -0.07 -51.96 -27.81
C GLU A 190 0.02 -51.63 -26.31
N LEU A 191 1.09 -52.10 -25.64
CA LEU A 191 1.37 -51.78 -24.24
C LEU A 191 1.54 -50.27 -23.98
N ASP A 192 2.24 -49.54 -24.86
CA ASP A 192 2.42 -48.08 -24.74
C ASP A 192 1.08 -47.34 -24.90
N SER A 193 0.19 -47.84 -25.76
CA SER A 193 -1.15 -47.28 -25.92
C SER A 193 -2.03 -47.47 -24.67
N ASP A 194 -1.92 -48.63 -24.01
CA ASP A 194 -2.62 -48.94 -22.76
C ASP A 194 -2.09 -48.14 -21.57
N VAL A 195 -0.77 -47.93 -21.49
CA VAL A 195 -0.15 -47.07 -20.47
C VAL A 195 -0.59 -45.61 -20.67
N LYS A 196 -0.59 -45.10 -21.90
CA LYS A 196 -1.11 -43.74 -22.19
C LYS A 196 -2.60 -43.61 -21.89
N TYR A 197 -3.37 -44.67 -22.08
CA TYR A 197 -4.79 -44.67 -21.73
C TYR A 197 -5.00 -44.63 -20.22
N SER A 198 -4.30 -45.49 -19.47
CA SER A 198 -4.38 -45.52 -18.00
C SER A 198 -3.89 -44.21 -17.36
N GLN A 199 -2.81 -43.61 -17.86
CA GLN A 199 -2.33 -42.29 -17.40
C GLN A 199 -3.34 -41.17 -17.64
N ARG A 200 -3.96 -41.13 -18.83
CA ARG A 200 -5.01 -40.14 -19.14
C ARG A 200 -6.22 -40.31 -18.22
N ARG A 201 -6.63 -41.56 -17.98
CA ARG A 201 -7.71 -41.87 -17.05
C ARG A 201 -7.36 -41.46 -15.63
N TRP A 202 -6.14 -41.72 -15.16
CA TRP A 202 -5.68 -41.29 -13.84
C TRP A 202 -5.67 -39.77 -13.69
N ARG A 203 -5.16 -39.03 -14.69
CA ARG A 203 -5.21 -37.55 -14.69
C ARG A 203 -6.63 -37.01 -14.62
N MET A 204 -7.57 -37.58 -15.38
CA MET A 204 -8.99 -37.20 -15.28
C MET A 204 -9.56 -37.49 -13.90
N MET A 205 -9.29 -38.68 -13.33
CA MET A 205 -9.77 -39.04 -12.00
C MET A 205 -9.17 -38.15 -10.91
N LYS A 206 -7.88 -37.81 -11.00
CA LYS A 206 -7.20 -36.90 -10.07
C LYS A 206 -7.79 -35.49 -10.16
N GLY A 207 -8.00 -34.96 -11.37
CA GLY A 207 -8.62 -33.66 -11.58
C GLY A 207 -10.06 -33.57 -11.05
N VAL A 208 -10.86 -34.62 -11.26
CA VAL A 208 -12.23 -34.69 -10.73
C VAL A 208 -12.23 -34.80 -9.20
N ALA A 209 -11.35 -35.63 -8.62
CA ALA A 209 -11.23 -35.78 -7.17
C ALA A 209 -10.78 -34.48 -6.51
N GLY A 210 -9.72 -33.83 -7.02
CA GLY A 210 -9.25 -32.54 -6.53
C GLY A 210 -10.30 -31.44 -6.66
N GLY A 211 -10.97 -31.34 -7.80
CA GLY A 211 -12.06 -30.38 -8.02
C GLY A 211 -13.26 -30.60 -7.08
N THR A 212 -13.58 -31.86 -6.78
CA THR A 212 -14.66 -32.21 -5.82
C THR A 212 -14.27 -31.84 -4.39
N ILE A 213 -13.03 -32.11 -3.98
CA ILE A 213 -12.53 -31.78 -2.64
C ILE A 213 -12.53 -30.26 -2.44
N VAL A 214 -11.98 -29.49 -3.39
CA VAL A 214 -11.97 -28.03 -3.33
C VAL A 214 -13.39 -27.45 -3.37
N GLY A 215 -14.26 -28.00 -4.22
CA GLY A 215 -15.65 -27.56 -4.35
C GLY A 215 -16.57 -27.94 -3.17
N SER A 216 -16.17 -28.91 -2.35
CA SER A 216 -16.94 -29.37 -1.18
C SER A 216 -16.88 -28.42 0.03
N GLY A 217 -15.95 -27.45 0.03
CA GLY A 217 -15.75 -26.52 1.14
C GLY A 217 -15.06 -27.14 2.38
N ILE A 218 -14.56 -28.37 2.29
CA ILE A 218 -13.72 -29.00 3.31
C ILE A 218 -12.37 -28.26 3.37
N ASP A 219 -11.84 -28.03 4.58
CA ASP A 219 -10.52 -27.38 4.77
C ASP A 219 -9.37 -28.35 4.44
N TRP A 220 -9.15 -28.57 3.14
CA TRP A 220 -8.15 -29.48 2.58
C TRP A 220 -6.70 -28.99 2.77
N ALA A 221 -6.48 -27.74 3.18
CA ALA A 221 -5.15 -27.18 3.40
C ALA A 221 -4.51 -27.66 4.72
N ARG A 222 -5.33 -28.10 5.69
CA ARG A 222 -4.87 -28.59 7.00
C ARG A 222 -4.65 -30.10 7.06
N ASP A 223 -5.22 -30.85 6.11
CA ASP A 223 -5.05 -32.29 6.02
C ASP A 223 -4.00 -32.62 4.96
N THR A 224 -2.86 -33.17 5.39
CA THR A 224 -1.75 -33.57 4.51
C THR A 224 -2.17 -34.60 3.45
N GLY A 225 -3.20 -35.41 3.71
CA GLY A 225 -3.72 -36.39 2.77
C GLY A 225 -4.54 -35.75 1.64
N LEU A 226 -5.35 -34.73 1.97
CA LEU A 226 -6.14 -33.98 0.99
C LEU A 226 -5.28 -32.98 0.21
N LEU A 227 -4.30 -32.37 0.89
CA LEU A 227 -3.32 -31.47 0.29
C LEU A 227 -2.53 -32.15 -0.83
N GLY A 228 -2.10 -33.40 -0.64
CA GLY A 228 -1.40 -34.17 -1.69
C GLY A 228 -2.30 -34.65 -2.85
N ILE A 229 -3.61 -34.68 -2.67
CA ILE A 229 -4.55 -35.00 -3.75
C ILE A 229 -4.88 -33.75 -4.58
N VAL A 230 -4.92 -32.57 -3.94
CA VAL A 230 -5.26 -31.28 -4.57
C VAL A 230 -4.05 -30.60 -5.21
N LEU A 231 -2.87 -30.66 -4.59
CA LEU A 231 -1.64 -30.12 -5.17
C LEU A 231 -1.00 -31.13 -6.13
N ASP A 232 -0.62 -30.65 -7.31
CA ASP A 232 0.20 -31.42 -8.25
C ASP A 232 1.66 -31.41 -7.78
N ASP A 233 2.07 -32.48 -7.09
CA ASP A 233 3.49 -32.89 -7.10
C ASP A 233 3.79 -33.57 -8.44
N GLU A 234 3.76 -32.80 -9.53
CA GLU A 234 4.58 -33.06 -10.71
C GLU A 234 5.64 -31.94 -10.78
N ALA A 235 6.69 -32.11 -9.96
CA ALA A 235 7.99 -31.49 -10.15
C ALA A 235 8.97 -32.52 -10.73
#